data_AF-A0AB37Z3B1-F1
#
_entry.id   AF-A0AB37Z3B1-F1
#
_cell.length_a   1.000
_cell.length_b   1.000
_cell.length_c   1.000
_cell.angle_alpha   90.00
_cell.angle_beta   90.00
_cell.angle_gamma   90.00
#
_symmetry.space_group_name_H-M   'P 1'
#
loop_
_entity.id
_entity.type
_entity.pdbx_description
1 polymer ?
#
loop_
_entity_poly.entity_id
_entity_poly.type
_entity_poly.pdbx_seq_one_letter_code
_entity_poly.pdbx_strand_id
1 'polypeptide(L)' 'MSEGTRKKNRTLTEMDKIKMYDMAEKGMNQPKIATTLGISKSTVSKYLKQMEESRVLI' A
#
# COMPACT_ATOMS: atom_id res chain seq x y z
N MET A 1 -20.09 7.30 10.94
CA MET A 1 -18.98 6.48 11.46
C MET A 1 -18.57 5.51 10.36
N SER A 2 -17.34 5.63 9.87
CA SER A 2 -16.85 5.02 8.64
C SER A 2 -17.11 3.51 8.57
N GLU A 3 -17.72 3.07 7.47
CA GLU A 3 -18.04 1.67 7.19
C GLU A 3 -16.76 0.82 7.27
N GLY A 4 -16.63 0.07 8.36
CA GLY A 4 -15.61 -0.94 8.55
C GLY A 4 -15.88 -2.10 7.59
N THR A 5 -15.43 -1.95 6.34
CA THR A 5 -15.42 -3.06 5.38
C THR A 5 -14.43 -4.10 5.89
N ARG A 6 -14.96 -5.20 6.45
CA ARG A 6 -14.19 -6.40 6.82
C ARG A 6 -13.50 -6.91 5.56
N LYS A 7 -12.25 -6.48 5.31
CA LYS A 7 -11.48 -6.93 4.14
C LYS A 7 -11.01 -8.36 4.38
N LYS A 8 -11.38 -9.23 3.44
CA LYS A 8 -10.95 -10.63 3.34
C LYS A 8 -9.43 -10.70 3.55
N ASN A 9 -8.95 -11.62 4.40
CA ASN A 9 -7.53 -11.88 4.64
C ASN A 9 -6.84 -12.37 3.35
N ARG A 10 -6.66 -11.48 2.37
CA ARG A 10 -5.86 -11.75 1.17
C ARG A 10 -4.41 -11.50 1.55
N THR A 11 -3.59 -12.53 1.44
CA THR A 11 -2.14 -12.43 1.57
C THR A 11 -1.63 -11.47 0.49
N LEU A 12 -0.97 -10.37 0.91
CA LEU A 12 -0.37 -9.42 -0.02
C LEU A 12 0.78 -10.12 -0.74
N THR A 13 0.69 -10.30 -2.05
CA THR A 13 1.74 -10.96 -2.83
C THR A 13 2.90 -9.99 -3.10
N GLU A 14 4.09 -10.51 -3.41
CA GLU A 14 5.23 -9.67 -3.82
C GLU A 14 4.89 -8.80 -5.05
N MET A 15 4.09 -9.32 -5.99
CA MET A 15 3.61 -8.54 -7.13
C MET A 15 2.73 -7.35 -6.71
N ASP A 16 1.90 -7.51 -5.69
CA ASP A 16 1.07 -6.41 -5.17
C ASP A 16 1.95 -5.32 -4.53
N LYS A 17 3.05 -5.70 -3.86
CA LYS A 17 4.02 -4.75 -3.30
C LYS A 17 4.74 -3.97 -4.40
N ILE A 18 5.24 -4.64 -5.43
CA ILE A 18 5.92 -4.01 -6.57
C ILE A 18 4.99 -2.98 -7.23
N LYS A 19 3.73 -3.36 -7.51
CA LYS A 19 2.75 -2.43 -8.09
C LYS A 19 2.46 -1.25 -7.18
N MET A 20 2.37 -1.47 -5.87
CA MET A 20 2.15 -0.41 -4.89
C MET A 20 3.31 0.59 -4.89
N TYR A 21 4.56 0.12 -4.95
CA TYR A 21 5.74 0.97 -4.99
C TYR A 21 5.84 1.75 -6.30
N ASP A 22 5.65 1.10 -7.46
CA ASP A 22 5.63 1.76 -8.77
C ASP A 22 4.56 2.87 -8.84
N MET A 23 3.37 2.62 -8.30
CA MET A 23 2.32 3.65 -8.24
C MET A 23 2.70 4.81 -7.32
N ALA A 24 3.35 4.54 -6.19
CA ALA A 24 3.81 5.58 -5.28
C ALA A 24 4.95 6.43 -5.89
N GLU A 25 5.90 5.80 -6.58
CA GLU A 25 6.96 6.50 -7.32
C GLU A 25 6.40 7.39 -8.43
N LYS A 26 5.29 6.99 -9.06
CA LYS A 26 4.53 7.82 -10.02
C LYS A 26 3.77 8.99 -9.37
N GLY A 27 3.92 9.20 -8.06
CA GLY A 27 3.24 10.28 -7.32
C GLY A 27 1.76 10.00 -7.03
N MET A 28 1.32 8.75 -7.13
CA MET A 28 -0.07 8.39 -6.90
C MET A 28 -0.39 8.39 -5.39
N ASN A 29 -1.54 8.95 -5.00
CA ASN A 29 -1.90 9.08 -3.59
C ASN A 29 -2.31 7.74 -2.95
N GLN A 30 -1.98 7.52 -1.68
CA GLN A 30 -2.22 6.27 -0.94
C GLN A 30 -3.68 5.75 -1.00
N PRO A 31 -4.74 6.59 -0.90
CA PRO A 31 -6.12 6.12 -1.04
C PRO A 31 -6.41 5.58 -2.43
N LYS A 32 -5.81 6.17 -3.46
CA LYS A 32 -5.96 5.73 -4.85
C LYS A 32 -5.29 4.38 -5.07
N ILE A 33 -4.07 4.22 -4.56
CA ILE A 33 -3.34 2.94 -4.57
C ILE A 33 -4.12 1.84 -3.84
N ALA A 34 -4.67 2.16 -2.67
CA ALA A 34 -5.48 1.23 -1.87
C ALA A 34 -6.72 0.76 -2.64
N THR A 35 -7.43 1.66 -3.32
CA THR A 35 -8.58 1.32 -4.16
C THR A 35 -8.17 0.48 -5.36
N THR A 36 -7.09 0.87 -6.07
CA THR A 36 -6.59 0.14 -7.25
C THR A 36 -6.17 -1.28 -6.92
N LEU A 37 -5.50 -1.49 -5.79
CA LEU A 37 -5.02 -2.80 -5.36
C LEU A 37 -6.05 -3.58 -4.51
N GLY A 38 -7.16 -2.95 -4.14
CA GLY A 38 -8.19 -3.54 -3.28
C GLY A 38 -7.76 -3.69 -1.81
N ILE A 39 -6.61 -3.16 -1.40
CA ILE A 39 -6.04 -3.28 -0.05
C ILE A 39 -6.44 -2.12 0.86
N SER A 40 -6.19 -2.22 2.17
CA SER A 40 -6.50 -1.11 3.07
C SER A 40 -5.45 0.00 2.94
N LYS A 41 -5.87 1.26 3.17
CA LYS A 41 -4.96 2.40 3.23
C LYS A 41 -3.87 2.20 4.30
N SER A 42 -4.21 1.57 5.43
CA SER A 42 -3.26 1.26 6.50
C SER A 42 -2.17 0.28 6.04
N THR A 43 -2.51 -0.72 5.21
CA THR A 43 -1.54 -1.60 4.59
C THR A 43 -0.62 -0.83 3.65
N VAL A 44 -1.17 0.02 2.77
CA VAL A 44 -0.35 0.86 1.86
C VAL A 44 0.63 1.72 2.65
N SER A 45 0.15 2.45 3.65
CA SER A 45 0.98 3.32 4.49
C SER A 45 2.11 2.55 5.19
N LYS A 46 1.81 1.38 5.76
CA LYS A 46 2.82 0.53 6.42
C LYS A 46 3.97 0.17 5.47
N TYR A 47 3.65 -0.33 4.28
CA TYR A 47 4.67 -0.81 3.35
C TYR A 47 5.44 0.34 2.67
N LEU A 48 4.78 1.47 2.37
CA LEU A 48 5.47 2.65 1.86
C LEU A 48 6.46 3.21 2.88
N LYS A 49 6.06 3.28 4.16
CA LYS A 49 6.96 3.70 5.24
C LYS A 49 8.17 2.78 5.37
N GLN A 50 7.97 1.46 5.30
CA GLN A 50 9.08 0.49 5.33
C GLN A 50 10.05 0.66 4.15
N MET A 51 9.55 1.00 2.96
CA MET A 51 10.39 1.29 1.80
C MET A 51 11.22 2.56 2.00
N GLU A 52 10.60 3.62 2.52
CA GLU A 52 11.28 4.87 2.85
C GLU A 52 12.40 4.65 3.89
N GLU A 53 12.09 3.94 4.98
CA GLU A 53 13.06 3.60 6.03
C GLU A 53 14.22 2.75 5.50
N SER A 54 13.93 1.81 4.59
CA SER A 54 14.97 0.99 3.94
C SER A 54 15.85 1.81 3.00
N ARG A 55 15.30 2.86 2.38
CA ARG A 55 16.04 3.77 1.48
C ARG A 55 16.94 4.75 2.23
N VAL A 56 16.56 5.15 3.44
CA VAL A 56 17.31 6.09 4.29
C VAL A 56 18.51 5.43 4.98
N LEU A 57 18.58 4.10 5.01
CA LEU A 57 19.65 3.36 5.70
C LEU A 57 20.92 3.15 4.85
N ILE A 58 21.03 3.79 3.68
CA ILE A 58 22.14 3.64 2.72
C ILE A 58 22.99 4.91 2.69
#